data_AF-A0A351KRE2-F1
#
_entry.id   AF-A0A351KRE2-F1
#
_cell.length_a   1.000
_cell.length_b   1.000
_cell.length_c   1.000
_cell.angle_alpha   90.00
_cell.angle_beta   90.00
_cell.angle_gamma   90.00
#
_symmetry.space_group_name_H-M   'P 1'
#
loop_
_entity.id
_entity.type
_entity.pdbx_description
1 polymer ?
#
loop_
_entity_poly.entity_id
_entity_poly.type
_entity_poly.pdbx_seq_one_letter_code
_entity_poly.pdbx_strand_id
1 'polypeptide(L)' 'MDPTRDITLIDHTPIDYLDFASPVSGLGSKAGFDATNKWPGETDREWGVPIVMDPLVRQKIDGLWDELGIL' A
#
# COMPACT_ATOMS: atom_id res chain seq x y z
N MET A 1 -5.10 -7.84 -2.10
CA MET A 1 -5.69 -7.04 -3.18
C MET A 1 -6.07 -7.97 -4.33
N ASP A 2 -7.28 -7.83 -4.84
CA ASP A 2 -7.75 -8.42 -6.10
C ASP A 2 -7.76 -7.32 -7.18
N PRO A 3 -7.05 -7.47 -8.31
CA PRO A 3 -6.88 -6.38 -9.27
C PRO A 3 -8.18 -5.85 -9.89
N THR A 4 -9.16 -6.72 -10.16
CA THR A 4 -10.40 -6.29 -10.83
C THR A 4 -11.34 -5.60 -9.86
N ARG A 5 -11.39 -6.05 -8.61
CA ARG A 5 -12.24 -5.44 -7.57
C ARG A 5 -11.64 -4.19 -6.94
N ASP A 6 -10.33 -4.17 -6.71
CA ASP A 6 -9.67 -3.20 -5.82
C ASP A 6 -8.94 -2.07 -6.56
N ILE A 7 -9.02 -2.00 -7.89
CA ILE A 7 -8.47 -0.90 -8.69
C ILE A 7 -9.59 0.02 -9.14
N THR A 8 -9.49 1.30 -8.78
CA THR A 8 -10.35 2.35 -9.32
C THR A 8 -9.57 3.17 -10.35
N LEU A 9 -10.07 3.23 -11.57
CA LEU A 9 -9.51 4.07 -12.63
C LEU A 9 -10.45 5.24 -12.88
N ILE A 10 -9.92 6.45 -12.88
CA ILE A 10 -10.64 7.67 -13.26
C ILE A 10 -9.88 8.31 -14.41
N ASP A 11 -10.58 8.49 -15.52
CA ASP A 11 -10.03 9.10 -16.73
C ASP A 11 -10.30 10.62 -16.76
N HIS A 12 -9.67 11.33 -17.70
CA HIS A 12 -9.85 12.76 -17.94
C HIS A 12 -9.65 13.65 -16.69
N THR A 13 -8.60 13.38 -15.92
CA THR A 13 -8.23 14.14 -14.73
C THR A 13 -7.03 15.07 -14.99
N PRO A 14 -6.91 16.20 -14.29
CA PRO A 14 -5.75 17.08 -14.40
C PRO A 14 -4.44 16.36 -14.04
N ILE A 15 -3.42 16.44 -14.88
CA ILE A 15 -2.08 15.86 -14.71
C ILE A 15 -1.03 16.94 -14.96
N ASP A 16 0.21 16.74 -14.50
CA ASP A 16 1.30 17.66 -14.81
C ASP A 16 1.50 17.80 -16.33
N TYR A 17 1.66 19.02 -16.82
CA TYR A 17 1.91 19.28 -18.23
C TYR A 17 3.28 18.72 -18.70
N LEU A 18 4.21 18.50 -17.75
CA LEU A 18 5.52 17.90 -18.00
C LEU A 18 5.46 16.36 -18.11
N ASP A 19 4.33 15.73 -17.78
CA ASP A 19 4.17 14.29 -17.88
C ASP A 19 3.91 13.87 -19.34
N PHE A 20 4.98 13.46 -20.02
CA PHE A 20 4.95 13.00 -21.41
C PHE A 20 4.23 11.65 -21.59
N ALA A 21 3.97 10.91 -20.51
CA ALA A 21 3.21 9.66 -20.58
C ALA A 21 1.70 9.92 -20.62
N SER A 22 1.26 11.16 -20.35
CA SER A 22 -0.13 11.56 -20.51
C SER A 22 -0.53 11.60 -21.99
N PRO A 23 -1.75 11.16 -22.35
CA PRO A 23 -2.21 11.16 -23.73
C PRO A 23 -2.36 12.58 -24.29
N VAL A 24 -2.65 13.56 -23.43
CA VAL A 24 -2.80 14.98 -23.75
C VAL A 24 -2.12 15.80 -22.65
N SER A 25 -1.32 16.81 -23.01
CA SER A 25 -0.66 17.65 -22.01
C SER A 25 -1.67 18.26 -21.03
N GLY A 26 -1.43 18.05 -19.73
CA GLY A 26 -2.31 18.50 -18.66
C GLY A 26 -3.51 17.60 -18.37
N LEU A 27 -3.73 16.51 -19.12
CA LEU A 27 -4.90 15.64 -18.99
C LEU A 27 -4.53 14.15 -19.12
N GLY A 28 -4.90 13.36 -18.12
CA GLY A 28 -4.68 11.92 -18.14
C GLY A 28 -5.52 11.18 -17.09
N SER A 29 -5.20 9.92 -16.86
CA SER A 29 -5.90 9.07 -15.89
C SER A 29 -5.21 9.04 -14.53
N LYS A 30 -5.97 8.68 -13.49
CA LYS A 30 -5.43 8.28 -12.18
C LYS A 30 -5.89 6.88 -11.83
N ALA A 31 -5.02 6.16 -11.13
CA ALA A 31 -5.31 4.84 -10.60
C ALA A 31 -5.22 4.87 -9.07
N GLY A 32 -6.31 4.48 -8.41
CA GLY A 32 -6.38 4.20 -6.99
C GLY A 32 -6.26 2.70 -6.76
N PHE A 33 -5.29 2.29 -5.95
CA PHE A 33 -5.08 0.89 -5.57
C PHE A 33 -5.47 0.70 -4.12
N ASP A 34 -6.58 0.02 -3.85
CA ASP A 34 -6.97 -0.31 -2.49
C ASP A 34 -6.30 -1.60 -2.00
N ALA A 35 -5.11 -1.44 -1.43
CA ALA A 35 -4.33 -2.54 -0.85
C ALA A 35 -4.63 -2.79 0.64
N THR A 36 -5.69 -2.21 1.21
CA THR A 36 -6.07 -2.42 2.61
C THR A 36 -6.62 -3.84 2.85
N ASN A 37 -6.65 -4.25 4.13
CA ASN A 37 -7.35 -5.47 4.53
C ASN A 37 -8.85 -5.33 4.29
N LYS A 38 -9.46 -6.35 3.69
CA LYS A 38 -10.87 -6.29 3.27
C LYS A 38 -11.80 -6.72 4.39
N TRP A 39 -12.86 -5.94 4.59
CA TRP A 39 -13.86 -6.16 5.64
C TRP A 39 -14.99 -7.08 5.15
N PRO A 40 -15.83 -7.61 6.06
CA PRO A 40 -17.06 -8.28 5.67
C PRO A 40 -17.92 -7.38 4.78
N GLY A 41 -18.37 -7.91 3.65
CA GLY A 41 -19.09 -7.18 2.60
C GLY A 41 -18.21 -6.76 1.41
N GLU A 42 -16.90 -6.64 1.59
CA GLU A 42 -15.95 -6.46 0.49
C GLU A 42 -15.38 -7.80 -0.01
N THR A 43 -15.46 -8.84 0.83
CA THR A 43 -15.04 -10.21 0.53
C THR A 43 -15.87 -11.20 1.35
N ASP A 44 -16.18 -12.36 0.76
CA ASP A 44 -16.79 -13.51 1.46
C ASP A 44 -15.74 -14.49 2.01
N ARG A 45 -14.46 -14.22 1.75
CA ARG A 45 -13.33 -15.06 2.18
C ARG A 45 -12.85 -14.64 3.56
N GLU A 46 -12.42 -15.62 4.36
CA GLU A 46 -11.65 -15.35 5.58
C GLU A 46 -10.39 -14.56 5.23
N TRP A 47 -10.17 -13.46 5.94
CA TRP A 47 -8.98 -12.62 5.76
C TRP A 47 -7.85 -13.06 6.67
N GLY A 48 -6.62 -13.01 6.16
CA GLY A 48 -5.44 -13.41 6.93
C GLY A 48 -5.19 -12.52 8.15
N VAL A 49 -4.70 -13.11 9.23
CA VAL A 49 -4.25 -12.39 10.42
C VAL A 49 -2.79 -12.00 10.23
N PRO A 50 -2.43 -10.70 10.28
CA PRO A 50 -1.04 -10.27 10.15
C PRO A 50 -0.18 -10.84 11.27
N ILE A 51 1.05 -11.22 10.94
CA ILE A 51 2.07 -11.53 11.95
C ILE A 51 2.46 -10.21 12.61
N VAL A 52 2.43 -10.19 13.94
CA VAL A 52 2.87 -9.06 14.75
C VAL A 52 4.08 -9.47 15.58
N MET A 53 5.07 -8.58 15.69
CA MET A 53 6.21 -8.79 16.57
C MET A 53 5.76 -8.75 18.03
N ASP A 54 6.32 -9.63 18.86
CA ASP A 54 6.15 -9.54 20.31
C ASP A 54 6.80 -8.24 20.82
N PRO A 55 6.03 -7.35 21.51
CA PRO A 55 6.55 -6.09 22.00
C PRO A 55 7.73 -6.22 22.96
N LEU A 56 7.75 -7.26 23.79
CA LEU A 56 8.81 -7.49 24.78
C LEU A 56 10.10 -7.96 24.09
N VAL A 57 9.96 -8.81 23.07
CA VAL A 57 11.11 -9.23 22.25
C VAL A 57 11.68 -8.03 21.51
N ARG A 58 10.83 -7.24 20.86
CA ARG A 58 11.28 -6.03 20.14
C ARG A 58 12.02 -5.08 21.08
N GLN A 59 11.43 -4.74 22.23
CA GLN A 59 12.06 -3.84 23.20
C GLN A 59 13.42 -4.36 23.70
N LYS A 60 13.52 -5.67 23.95
CA LYS A 60 14.78 -6.29 24.36
C LYS A 60 15.85 -6.15 23.29
N ILE A 61 15.52 -6.44 22.03
CA ILE A 61 16.47 -6.39 20.93
C ILE A 61 16.86 -4.95 20.61
N ASP A 62 15.91 -4.01 20.64
CA ASP A 62 16.18 -2.58 20.46
C ASP A 62 17.21 -2.08 21.49
N GLY A 63 17.13 -2.53 22.74
CA GLY A 63 18.09 -2.16 23.79
C GLY A 63 19.48 -2.79 23.64
N LEU A 64 19.60 -3.91 22.92
CA LEU A 64 20.88 -4.60 22.67
C LEU A 64 21.52 -4.18 21.34
N TRP A 65 20.78 -3.51 20.46
CA TRP A 65 21.13 -3.35 19.05
C TRP A 65 22.51 -2.71 18.83
N ASP A 66 22.84 -1.66 19.59
CA ASP A 66 24.13 -0.96 19.50
C ASP A 66 25.31 -1.82 19.99
N GLU A 67 25.09 -2.63 21.03
CA GLU A 67 26.13 -3.52 21.58
C GLU A 67 26.50 -4.65 20.63
N LEU A 68 25.57 -5.04 19.75
CA LEU A 68 25.79 -6.12 18.79
C LEU A 68 26.76 -5.72 17.67
N GLY A 69 26.96 -4.43 17.40
CA GLY A 69 27.95 -3.94 16.41
C GLY A 69 27.68 -4.38 14.97
N ILE A 70 26.41 -4.51 14.57
CA ILE A 70 25.97 -5.00 13.25
C ILE A 70 25.58 -3.84 12.30
N LEU A 71 25.92 -2.60 12.65
CA LEU A 71 25.68 -1.40 11.87
C LEU A 71 26.99 -0.70 11.49
#